data_AF-A0A497SU23-F1
#
_entry.id   AF-A0A497SU23-F1
#
_cell.length_a   1.000
_cell.length_b   1.000
_cell.length_c   1.000
_cell.angle_alpha   90.00
_cell.angle_beta   90.00
_cell.angle_gamma   90.00
#
_symmetry.space_group_name_H-M   'P 1'
#
loop_
_entity.id
_entity.type
_entity.pdbx_description
1 polymer ?
#
loop_
_entity_poly.entity_id
_entity_poly.type
_entity_poly.pdbx_seq_one_letter_code
_entity_poly.pdbx_strand_id
1 'polypeptide(L)'
;MIKIKWSKKIVDFVRKIKEDRRLLSIIVVAIILIFVGIGSIAGYFVLPSSSIENELALSQAELKTCQKNLGECNNTTASLSTKISELEKNISKLTSNLSNCKLEKENYKSSLENCTKMKNKISDELKSCKKDLITALNNLEEQKKKYKKLNKSYEEIKTNFAKNKCCPLQKLVPDYKYYAVSENDVLCCRKEDKNYLCGPDEEKTSEEEVKQLIC
;
A
#
# COMPACT_ATOMS: atom_id res chain seq x y z
N MET A 1 69.38 -69.94 70.09
CA MET A 1 68.86 -71.19 69.47
C MET A 1 67.36 -71.06 69.19
N ILE A 2 66.95 -70.18 68.26
CA ILE A 2 65.55 -70.03 67.79
C ILE A 2 65.64 -69.63 66.30
N LYS A 3 66.03 -70.57 65.42
CA LYS A 3 66.18 -70.28 63.97
C LYS A 3 65.61 -71.35 63.04
N ILE A 4 64.83 -72.32 63.54
CA ILE A 4 64.31 -73.44 62.73
C ILE A 4 62.79 -73.66 62.93
N LYS A 5 62.03 -72.59 63.17
CA LYS A 5 60.54 -72.65 63.19
C LYS A 5 59.85 -71.76 62.15
N TRP A 6 60.58 -70.84 61.52
CA TRP A 6 60.04 -69.92 60.49
C TRP A 6 59.99 -70.53 59.09
N SER A 7 60.91 -71.44 58.75
CA SER A 7 60.98 -72.04 57.39
C SER A 7 59.81 -72.96 57.08
N LYS A 8 59.32 -73.75 58.05
CA LYS A 8 58.11 -74.60 57.86
C LYS A 8 56.85 -73.78 57.62
N LYS A 9 56.68 -72.65 58.35
CA LYS A 9 55.53 -71.75 58.15
C LYS A 9 55.49 -71.14 56.75
N ILE A 10 56.65 -70.79 56.17
CA ILE A 10 56.73 -70.21 54.82
C ILE A 10 56.38 -71.25 53.74
N VAL A 11 56.85 -72.49 53.88
CA VAL A 11 56.54 -73.57 52.93
C VAL A 11 55.05 -73.95 52.98
N ASP A 12 54.45 -74.01 54.18
CA ASP A 12 53.02 -74.29 54.32
C ASP A 12 52.14 -73.11 53.83
N PHE A 13 52.62 -71.87 53.95
CA PHE A 13 51.96 -70.68 53.40
C PHE A 13 51.99 -70.67 51.86
N VAL A 14 53.12 -71.05 51.24
CA VAL A 14 53.25 -71.19 49.78
C VAL A 14 52.37 -72.33 49.24
N ARG A 15 52.21 -73.43 49.99
CA ARG A 15 51.29 -74.51 49.60
C ARG A 15 49.82 -74.04 49.63
N LYS A 16 49.45 -73.22 50.62
CA LYS A 16 48.10 -72.65 50.77
C LYS A 16 47.77 -71.61 49.68
N ILE A 17 48.77 -70.88 49.16
CA ILE A 17 48.62 -69.93 48.04
C ILE A 17 48.30 -70.64 46.71
N LYS A 18 48.67 -71.90 46.53
CA LYS A 18 48.45 -72.64 45.28
C LYS A 18 46.99 -73.10 45.09
N GLU A 19 46.21 -73.19 46.16
CA GLU A 19 44.83 -73.73 46.12
C GLU A 19 43.73 -72.65 46.09
N ASP A 20 44.05 -71.38 46.34
CA ASP A 20 43.04 -70.34 46.55
C ASP A 20 43.23 -69.11 45.62
N ARG A 21 42.49 -69.07 44.51
CA ARG A 21 42.59 -68.02 43.48
C ARG A 21 42.34 -66.59 44.00
N ARG A 22 41.65 -66.43 45.14
CA ARG A 22 41.40 -65.11 45.76
C ARG A 22 42.61 -64.54 46.50
N LEU A 23 43.50 -65.38 47.02
CA LEU A 23 44.73 -64.93 47.69
C LEU A 23 45.82 -64.51 46.70
N LEU A 24 45.87 -65.13 45.52
CA LEU A 24 46.74 -64.70 44.43
C LEU A 24 46.46 -63.28 43.97
N SER A 25 45.18 -62.87 43.90
CA SER A 25 44.80 -61.51 43.49
C SER A 25 45.29 -60.45 44.48
N ILE A 26 45.20 -60.71 45.79
CA ILE A 26 45.66 -59.78 46.83
C ILE A 26 47.18 -59.65 46.83
N ILE A 27 47.91 -60.75 46.60
CA ILE A 27 49.38 -60.74 46.54
C ILE A 27 49.88 -60.05 45.27
N VAL A 28 49.23 -60.24 44.12
CA VAL A 28 49.59 -59.55 42.87
C VAL A 28 49.35 -58.04 43.01
N VAL A 29 48.27 -57.61 43.64
CA VAL A 29 48.00 -56.20 43.92
C VAL A 29 49.02 -55.61 44.90
N ALA A 30 49.44 -56.37 45.93
CA ALA A 30 50.49 -55.94 46.84
C ALA A 30 51.87 -55.85 46.16
N ILE A 31 52.18 -56.75 45.23
CA ILE A 31 53.42 -56.70 44.42
C ILE A 31 53.39 -55.48 43.50
N ILE A 32 52.28 -55.21 42.81
CA ILE A 32 52.12 -54.02 41.95
C ILE A 32 52.25 -52.73 42.76
N LEU A 33 51.71 -52.68 43.99
CA LEU A 33 51.85 -51.52 44.88
C LEU A 33 53.27 -51.32 45.43
N ILE A 34 54.05 -52.40 45.57
CA ILE A 34 55.49 -52.31 45.91
C ILE A 34 56.32 -51.85 44.69
N PHE A 35 55.94 -52.24 43.47
CA PHE A 35 56.60 -51.81 42.23
C PHE A 35 56.34 -50.35 41.83
N VAL A 36 55.29 -49.72 42.35
CA VAL A 36 55.04 -48.27 42.15
C VAL A 36 55.82 -47.40 43.16
N GLY A 37 56.40 -47.98 44.21
CA GLY A 37 57.02 -47.24 45.32
C GLY A 37 58.55 -47.15 45.33
N ILE A 38 59.29 -47.87 44.48
CA ILE A 38 60.76 -47.85 44.46
C ILE A 38 61.24 -47.85 43.00
N GLY A 39 61.84 -46.73 42.59
CA GLY A 39 62.33 -46.51 41.25
C GLY A 39 63.51 -47.39 40.83
N SER A 40 63.76 -47.32 39.52
CA SER A 40 65.07 -47.48 38.87
C SER A 40 65.76 -48.83 39.02
N ILE A 41 65.48 -49.76 38.10
CA ILE A 41 66.50 -50.68 37.61
C ILE A 41 66.59 -50.53 36.09
N ALA A 42 67.77 -50.05 35.70
CA ALA A 42 68.22 -49.85 34.35
C ALA A 42 68.11 -51.13 33.51
N GLY A 43 67.39 -51.02 32.40
CA GLY A 43 67.46 -51.92 31.25
C GLY A 43 67.55 -51.05 30.01
N TYR A 44 68.73 -50.47 29.76
CA TYR A 44 69.07 -49.83 28.51
C TYR A 44 68.92 -50.85 27.37
N PHE A 45 67.81 -50.81 26.64
CA PHE A 45 67.91 -51.04 25.21
C PHE A 45 68.66 -49.85 24.65
N VAL A 46 69.89 -50.06 24.18
CA VAL A 46 70.64 -49.07 23.41
C VAL A 46 69.95 -48.96 22.05
N LEU A 47 68.88 -48.18 22.02
CA LEU A 47 68.52 -47.43 20.82
C LEU A 47 69.55 -46.30 20.70
N PRO A 48 70.13 -46.05 19.52
CA PRO A 48 71.07 -44.94 19.36
C PRO A 48 70.35 -43.65 19.75
N SER A 49 70.92 -42.81 20.64
CA SER A 49 70.22 -41.61 21.17
C SER A 49 69.77 -40.68 20.05
N SER A 50 70.48 -40.69 18.92
CA SER A 50 70.11 -39.98 17.69
C SER A 50 68.75 -40.40 17.11
N SER A 51 68.30 -41.64 17.30
CA SER A 51 66.98 -42.10 16.81
C SER A 51 65.85 -41.55 17.67
N ILE A 52 66.03 -41.53 18.99
CA ILE A 52 65.05 -41.00 19.94
C ILE A 52 64.96 -39.48 19.81
N GLU A 53 66.09 -38.79 19.64
CA GLU A 53 66.14 -37.34 19.41
C GLU A 53 65.46 -36.94 18.08
N ASN A 54 65.67 -37.72 17.01
CA ASN A 54 65.01 -37.49 15.73
C ASN A 54 63.49 -37.72 15.79
N GLU A 55 63.03 -38.79 16.45
CA GLU A 55 61.59 -39.03 16.64
C GLU A 55 60.95 -37.93 17.50
N LEU A 56 61.62 -37.48 18.57
CA LEU A 56 61.15 -36.39 19.40
C LEU A 56 61.04 -35.08 18.61
N ALA A 57 62.05 -34.77 17.77
CA ALA A 57 62.04 -33.59 16.92
C ALA A 57 60.92 -33.65 15.86
N LEU A 58 60.67 -34.83 15.27
CA LEU A 58 59.60 -35.05 14.32
C LEU A 58 58.23 -34.88 14.98
N SER A 59 57.99 -35.52 16.13
CA SER A 59 56.73 -35.36 16.89
C SER A 59 56.49 -33.92 17.34
N GLN A 60 57.53 -33.17 17.71
CA GLN A 60 57.40 -31.74 18.02
C GLN A 60 57.04 -30.90 16.80
N ALA A 61 57.61 -31.21 15.63
CA ALA A 61 57.28 -30.54 14.37
C ALA A 61 55.84 -30.84 13.93
N GLU A 62 55.39 -32.09 14.06
CA GLU A 62 54.00 -32.49 13.81
C GLU A 62 53.02 -31.79 14.75
N LEU A 63 53.36 -31.71 16.04
CA LEU A 63 52.53 -31.03 17.04
C LEU A 63 52.41 -29.52 16.75
N LYS A 64 53.52 -28.86 16.39
CA LYS A 64 53.50 -27.45 15.97
C LYS A 64 52.66 -27.24 14.70
N THR A 65 52.76 -28.14 13.74
CA THR A 65 51.95 -28.10 12.51
C THR A 65 50.46 -28.30 12.82
N CYS A 66 50.14 -29.27 13.69
CA CYS A 66 48.77 -29.53 14.14
C CYS A 66 48.18 -28.31 14.88
N GLN A 67 48.94 -27.68 15.78
CA GLN A 67 48.53 -26.47 16.48
C GLN A 67 48.26 -25.30 15.51
N LYS A 68 49.12 -25.12 14.50
CA LYS A 68 48.93 -24.11 13.46
C LYS A 68 47.63 -24.37 12.67
N ASN A 69 47.44 -25.60 12.20
CA ASN A 69 46.24 -25.99 11.46
C ASN A 69 44.96 -25.83 12.30
N LEU A 70 45.02 -26.15 13.60
CA LEU A 70 43.92 -25.93 14.53
C LEU A 70 43.61 -24.43 14.67
N GLY A 71 44.62 -23.57 14.76
CA GLY A 71 44.46 -22.11 14.78
C GLY A 71 43.81 -21.58 13.51
N GLU A 72 44.25 -22.03 12.34
CA GLU A 72 43.66 -21.66 11.04
C GLU A 72 42.20 -22.15 10.92
N CYS A 73 41.92 -23.37 11.38
CA CYS A 73 40.56 -23.92 11.41
C CYS A 73 39.63 -23.10 12.32
N ASN A 74 40.09 -22.74 13.52
CA ASN A 74 39.34 -21.90 14.46
C ASN A 74 39.04 -20.52 13.87
N ASN A 75 40.04 -19.88 13.24
CA ASN A 75 39.85 -18.59 12.57
C ASN A 75 38.85 -18.69 11.41
N THR A 76 38.94 -19.75 10.61
CA THR A 76 38.00 -20.01 9.51
C THR A 76 36.58 -20.21 10.04
N THR A 77 36.44 -20.97 11.13
CA THR A 77 35.15 -21.24 11.78
C THR A 77 34.51 -19.96 12.31
N ALA A 78 35.28 -19.10 12.99
CA ALA A 78 34.80 -17.81 13.48
C ALA A 78 34.37 -16.87 12.33
N SER A 79 35.15 -16.84 11.24
CA SER A 79 34.83 -16.06 10.04
C SER A 79 33.54 -16.54 9.37
N LEU A 80 33.38 -17.86 9.21
CA LEU A 80 32.15 -18.44 8.65
C LEU A 80 30.94 -18.19 9.55
N SER A 81 31.07 -18.33 10.87
CA SER A 81 30.01 -18.02 11.82
C SER A 81 29.54 -16.57 11.70
N THR A 82 30.47 -15.62 11.57
CA THR A 82 30.14 -14.21 11.37
C THR A 82 29.37 -13.99 10.06
N LYS A 83 29.82 -14.60 8.96
CA LYS A 83 29.13 -14.53 7.66
C LYS A 83 27.74 -15.13 7.71
N ILE A 84 27.55 -16.25 8.41
CA ILE A 84 26.23 -16.88 8.59
C ILE A 84 25.29 -15.92 9.31
N SER A 85 25.72 -15.33 10.42
CA SER A 85 24.88 -14.37 11.17
C SER A 85 24.54 -13.12 10.36
N GLU A 86 25.45 -12.65 9.48
CA GLU A 86 25.15 -11.54 8.58
C GLU A 86 24.13 -11.92 7.50
N LEU A 87 24.28 -13.11 6.90
CA LEU A 87 23.33 -13.65 5.93
C LEU A 87 21.93 -13.83 6.54
N GLU A 88 21.84 -14.34 7.77
CA GLU A 88 20.57 -14.48 8.49
C GLU A 88 19.87 -13.12 8.67
N LYS A 89 20.60 -12.09 9.11
CA LYS A 89 20.06 -10.72 9.22
C LYS A 89 19.56 -10.19 7.88
N ASN A 90 20.32 -10.42 6.81
CA ASN A 90 19.92 -10.00 5.46
C ASN A 90 18.67 -10.74 4.97
N ILE A 91 18.56 -12.04 5.23
CA ILE A 91 17.38 -12.84 4.91
C ILE A 91 16.15 -12.31 5.68
N SER A 92 16.27 -12.01 6.97
CA SER A 92 15.17 -11.45 7.76
C SER A 92 14.72 -10.10 7.20
N LYS A 93 15.66 -9.22 6.84
CA LYS A 93 15.36 -7.91 6.24
C LYS A 93 14.65 -8.06 4.89
N LEU A 94 15.16 -8.91 4.01
CA LEU A 94 14.54 -9.17 2.69
C LEU A 94 13.14 -9.78 2.84
N THR A 95 12.94 -10.66 3.80
CA THR A 95 11.63 -11.27 4.09
C THR A 95 10.62 -10.20 4.52
N SER A 96 11.02 -9.30 5.42
CA SER A 96 10.17 -8.17 5.84
C SER A 96 9.84 -7.23 4.67
N ASN A 97 10.85 -6.86 3.87
CA ASN A 97 10.64 -6.02 2.69
C ASN A 97 9.69 -6.67 1.67
N LEU A 98 9.81 -7.98 1.44
CA LEU A 98 8.92 -8.72 0.56
C LEU A 98 7.48 -8.73 1.07
N SER A 99 7.29 -8.88 2.39
CA SER A 99 5.97 -8.80 3.02
C SER A 99 5.34 -7.42 2.83
N ASN A 100 6.09 -6.35 3.08
CA ASN A 100 5.63 -4.97 2.87
C ASN A 100 5.27 -4.69 1.41
N CYS A 101 6.12 -5.12 0.48
CA CYS A 101 5.87 -4.96 -0.96
C CYS A 101 4.59 -5.69 -1.41
N LYS A 102 4.31 -6.88 -0.86
CA LYS A 102 3.04 -7.58 -1.12
C LYS A 102 1.82 -6.80 -0.60
N LEU A 103 1.92 -6.22 0.60
CA LEU A 103 0.83 -5.39 1.15
C LEU A 103 0.61 -4.13 0.31
N GLU A 104 1.68 -3.43 -0.08
CA GLU A 104 1.60 -2.26 -0.95
C GLU A 104 0.98 -2.61 -2.30
N LYS A 105 1.37 -3.74 -2.90
CA LYS A 105 0.78 -4.22 -4.15
C LYS A 105 -0.74 -4.40 -4.04
N GLU A 106 -1.23 -5.04 -2.99
CA GLU A 106 -2.68 -5.22 -2.80
C GLU A 106 -3.40 -3.88 -2.56
N ASN A 107 -2.78 -2.96 -1.82
CA ASN A 107 -3.32 -1.61 -1.63
C ASN A 107 -3.41 -0.83 -2.95
N TYR A 108 -2.39 -0.90 -3.80
CA TYR A 108 -2.41 -0.28 -5.13
C TYR A 108 -3.47 -0.91 -6.03
N LYS A 109 -3.64 -2.24 -5.98
CA LYS A 109 -4.69 -2.94 -6.72
C LYS A 109 -6.08 -2.47 -6.30
N SER A 110 -6.34 -2.38 -4.99
CA SER A 110 -7.62 -1.88 -4.47
C SER A 110 -7.88 -0.42 -4.87
N SER A 111 -6.83 0.41 -4.81
CA SER A 111 -6.92 1.82 -5.23
C SER A 111 -7.25 1.96 -6.71
N LEU A 112 -6.65 1.13 -7.56
CA LEU A 112 -6.93 1.10 -9.00
C LEU A 112 -8.37 0.66 -9.30
N GLU A 113 -8.87 -0.36 -8.61
CA GLU A 113 -10.27 -0.81 -8.75
C GLU A 113 -11.25 0.31 -8.35
N ASN A 114 -10.98 1.01 -7.24
CA ASN A 114 -11.80 2.14 -6.80
C ASN A 114 -11.77 3.30 -7.80
N CYS A 115 -10.59 3.65 -8.31
CA CYS A 115 -10.44 4.67 -9.35
C CYS A 115 -11.21 4.30 -10.63
N THR A 116 -11.20 3.03 -11.02
CA THR A 116 -11.94 2.54 -12.19
C THR A 116 -13.44 2.65 -11.99
N LYS A 117 -13.95 2.30 -10.80
CA LYS A 117 -15.37 2.47 -10.44
C LYS A 117 -15.78 3.94 -10.48
N MET A 118 -14.98 4.83 -9.91
CA MET A 118 -15.25 6.28 -9.92
C MET A 118 -15.28 6.83 -11.34
N LYS A 119 -14.30 6.45 -12.18
CA LYS A 119 -14.26 6.84 -13.60
C LYS A 119 -15.53 6.45 -14.34
N ASN A 120 -16.00 5.22 -14.15
CA ASN A 120 -17.21 4.74 -14.81
C ASN A 120 -18.45 5.50 -14.34
N LYS A 121 -18.59 5.72 -13.02
CA LYS A 121 -19.68 6.52 -12.46
C LYS A 121 -19.72 7.94 -13.05
N ILE A 122 -18.59 8.64 -13.07
CA ILE A 122 -18.49 9.99 -13.65
C ILE A 122 -18.84 9.98 -15.15
N SER A 123 -18.38 8.97 -15.89
CA SER A 123 -18.70 8.82 -17.31
C SER A 123 -20.21 8.68 -17.54
N ASP A 124 -20.91 7.92 -16.71
CA ASP A 124 -22.35 7.71 -16.86
C ASP A 124 -23.17 8.95 -16.42
N GLU A 125 -22.75 9.64 -15.36
CA GLU A 125 -23.31 10.94 -14.97
C GLU A 125 -23.16 11.98 -16.09
N LEU A 126 -22.00 12.04 -16.74
CA LEU A 126 -21.75 12.93 -17.87
C LEU A 126 -22.67 12.62 -19.06
N LYS A 127 -22.91 11.35 -19.37
CA LYS A 127 -23.86 10.95 -20.43
C LYS A 127 -25.28 11.39 -20.09
N SER A 128 -25.71 11.21 -18.84
CA SER A 128 -27.03 11.67 -18.38
C SER A 128 -27.15 13.18 -18.51
N CYS A 129 -26.16 13.93 -18.01
CA CYS A 129 -26.14 15.39 -18.10
C CYS A 129 -26.23 15.90 -19.55
N LYS A 130 -25.50 15.26 -20.49
CA LYS A 130 -25.60 15.59 -21.92
C LYS A 130 -27.01 15.35 -22.47
N LYS A 131 -27.67 14.26 -22.08
CA LYS A 131 -29.04 13.95 -22.50
C LYS A 131 -30.02 14.99 -21.95
N ASP A 132 -29.90 15.34 -20.68
CA ASP A 132 -30.76 16.33 -20.01
C ASP A 132 -30.59 17.71 -20.64
N LEU A 133 -29.36 18.10 -20.97
CA LEU A 133 -29.07 19.34 -21.68
C LEU A 133 -29.76 19.40 -23.05
N ILE A 134 -29.67 18.32 -23.84
CA ILE A 134 -30.34 18.26 -25.15
C ILE A 134 -31.85 18.38 -25.00
N THR A 135 -32.45 17.67 -24.04
CA THR A 135 -33.89 17.78 -23.75
C THR A 135 -34.27 19.20 -23.35
N ALA A 136 -33.50 19.85 -22.49
CA ALA A 136 -33.75 21.23 -22.07
C ALA A 136 -33.68 22.22 -23.26
N LEU A 137 -32.71 22.04 -24.17
CA LEU A 137 -32.58 22.87 -25.36
C LEU A 137 -33.77 22.69 -26.32
N ASN A 138 -34.21 21.46 -26.55
CA ASN A 138 -35.38 21.18 -27.38
C ASN A 138 -36.65 21.81 -26.80
N ASN A 139 -36.86 21.67 -25.49
CA ASN A 139 -37.99 22.30 -24.79
C ASN A 139 -37.95 23.83 -24.90
N LEU A 140 -36.77 24.44 -24.75
CA LEU A 140 -36.60 25.88 -24.90
C LEU A 140 -36.94 26.35 -26.31
N GLU A 141 -36.53 25.62 -27.35
CA GLU A 141 -36.85 25.94 -28.73
C GLU A 141 -38.37 25.86 -29.00
N GLU A 142 -39.03 24.83 -28.47
CA GLU A 142 -40.48 24.67 -28.58
C GLU A 142 -41.22 25.82 -27.88
N GLN A 143 -40.79 26.21 -26.68
CA GLN A 143 -41.37 27.34 -25.95
C GLN A 143 -41.18 28.66 -26.71
N LYS A 144 -40.01 28.90 -27.31
CA LYS A 144 -39.80 30.06 -28.18
C LYS A 144 -40.76 30.09 -29.37
N LYS A 145 -41.04 28.94 -29.98
CA LYS A 145 -42.04 28.83 -31.08
C LYS A 145 -43.45 29.14 -30.59
N LYS A 146 -43.85 28.59 -29.43
CA LYS A 146 -45.16 28.86 -28.80
C LYS A 146 -45.33 30.34 -28.47
N TYR A 147 -44.32 30.94 -27.84
CA TYR A 147 -44.31 32.38 -27.52
C TYR A 147 -44.45 33.25 -28.77
N LYS A 148 -43.68 32.98 -29.83
CA LYS A 148 -43.80 33.73 -31.10
C LYS A 148 -45.21 33.65 -31.70
N LYS A 149 -45.83 32.46 -31.69
CA LYS A 149 -47.21 32.29 -32.15
C LYS A 149 -48.19 33.07 -31.29
N LEU A 150 -48.08 32.95 -29.97
CA LEU A 150 -48.94 33.66 -29.01
C LEU A 150 -48.82 35.18 -29.16
N ASN A 151 -47.60 35.70 -29.26
CA ASN A 151 -47.35 37.13 -29.43
C ASN A 151 -47.95 37.65 -30.74
N LYS A 152 -47.84 36.88 -31.84
CA LYS A 152 -48.48 37.23 -33.11
C LYS A 152 -50.01 37.29 -32.97
N SER A 153 -50.61 36.27 -32.37
CA SER A 153 -52.07 36.24 -32.14
C SER A 153 -52.52 37.39 -31.23
N TYR A 154 -51.75 37.73 -30.20
CA TYR A 154 -52.02 38.86 -29.32
C TYR A 154 -52.02 40.19 -30.09
N GLU A 155 -51.00 40.44 -30.91
CA GLU A 155 -50.91 41.66 -31.74
C GLU A 155 -52.05 41.76 -32.77
N GLU A 156 -52.45 40.64 -33.37
CA GLU A 156 -53.60 40.56 -34.28
C GLU A 156 -54.92 40.89 -33.55
N ILE A 157 -55.16 40.31 -32.37
CA ILE A 157 -56.35 40.58 -31.55
C ILE A 157 -56.39 42.06 -31.16
N LYS A 158 -55.27 42.58 -30.64
CA LYS A 158 -55.11 44.00 -30.25
C LYS A 158 -55.46 44.93 -31.43
N THR A 159 -54.93 44.65 -32.61
CA THR A 159 -55.19 45.46 -33.82
C THR A 159 -56.65 45.35 -34.27
N ASN A 160 -57.22 44.15 -34.28
CA ASN A 160 -58.62 43.93 -34.68
C ASN A 160 -59.59 44.61 -33.71
N PHE A 161 -59.34 44.53 -32.41
CA PHE A 161 -60.13 45.21 -31.39
C PHE A 161 -60.04 46.72 -31.54
N ALA A 162 -58.84 47.26 -31.79
CA ALA A 162 -58.64 48.68 -32.07
C ALA A 162 -59.41 49.15 -33.30
N LYS A 163 -59.35 48.40 -34.41
CA LYS A 163 -60.14 48.71 -35.62
C LYS A 163 -61.64 48.71 -35.32
N ASN A 164 -62.13 47.69 -34.63
CA ASN A 164 -63.54 47.59 -34.30
C ASN A 164 -64.03 48.76 -33.43
N LYS A 165 -63.22 49.18 -32.44
CA LYS A 165 -63.58 50.26 -31.51
C LYS A 165 -63.40 51.66 -32.10
N CYS A 166 -62.29 51.90 -32.80
CA CYS A 166 -61.86 53.24 -33.18
C CYS A 166 -62.18 53.63 -34.63
N CYS A 167 -62.29 52.69 -35.57
CA CYS A 167 -62.63 53.03 -36.96
C CYS A 167 -64.02 53.68 -37.12
N PRO A 168 -65.07 53.26 -36.39
CA PRO A 168 -66.35 53.97 -36.44
C PRO A 168 -66.23 55.44 -35.98
N LEU A 169 -65.41 55.70 -34.96
CA LEU A 169 -65.15 57.05 -34.46
C LEU A 169 -64.37 57.89 -35.48
N GLN A 170 -63.38 57.30 -36.16
CA GLN A 170 -62.60 58.00 -37.19
C GLN A 170 -63.48 58.50 -38.35
N LYS A 171 -64.57 57.79 -38.68
CA LYS A 171 -65.53 58.25 -39.70
C LYS A 171 -66.30 59.51 -39.27
N LEU A 172 -66.47 59.72 -37.97
CA LEU A 172 -67.15 60.89 -37.40
C LEU A 172 -66.17 62.03 -37.12
N VAL A 173 -64.96 61.69 -36.65
CA VAL A 173 -63.89 62.61 -36.29
C VAL A 173 -62.58 62.13 -36.93
N PRO A 174 -62.18 62.66 -38.10
CA PRO A 174 -61.07 62.15 -38.91
C PRO A 174 -59.69 62.13 -38.24
N ASP A 175 -59.52 62.87 -37.13
CA ASP A 175 -58.25 63.03 -36.44
C ASP A 175 -57.87 61.83 -35.54
N TYR A 176 -58.82 60.93 -35.25
CA TYR A 176 -58.57 59.69 -34.50
C TYR A 176 -57.87 58.63 -35.38
N LYS A 177 -56.58 58.84 -35.64
CA LYS A 177 -55.74 57.99 -36.52
C LYS A 177 -54.78 57.07 -35.76
N TYR A 178 -54.84 57.04 -34.43
CA TYR A 178 -53.91 56.28 -33.60
C TYR A 178 -54.68 55.50 -32.52
N TYR A 179 -54.03 54.52 -31.91
CA TYR A 179 -54.56 53.83 -30.75
C TYR A 179 -53.45 53.45 -29.76
N ALA A 180 -53.79 53.43 -28.47
CA ALA A 180 -52.95 52.92 -27.40
C ALA A 180 -53.65 51.73 -26.74
N VAL A 181 -52.88 50.87 -26.07
CA VAL A 181 -53.43 49.85 -25.18
C VAL A 181 -53.05 50.20 -23.75
N SER A 182 -54.05 50.32 -22.89
CA SER A 182 -53.92 50.61 -21.47
C SER A 182 -54.56 49.47 -20.70
N GLU A 183 -53.75 48.75 -19.90
CA GLU A 183 -54.11 47.56 -19.13
C GLU A 183 -54.87 46.47 -19.92
N ASN A 184 -56.18 46.63 -20.09
CA ASN A 184 -57.10 45.69 -20.73
C ASN A 184 -58.01 46.34 -21.78
N ASP A 185 -57.78 47.60 -22.15
CA ASP A 185 -58.61 48.32 -23.11
C ASP A 185 -57.77 48.97 -24.22
N VAL A 186 -58.43 49.24 -25.35
CA VAL A 186 -57.90 50.06 -26.43
C VAL A 186 -58.45 51.47 -26.32
N LEU A 187 -57.55 52.44 -26.30
CA LEU A 187 -57.89 53.86 -26.34
C LEU A 187 -57.68 54.39 -27.75
N CYS A 188 -58.69 55.07 -28.28
CA CYS A 188 -58.60 55.75 -29.57
C CYS A 188 -57.90 57.08 -29.36
N CYS A 189 -56.89 57.37 -30.17
CA CYS A 189 -56.02 58.51 -29.97
C CYS A 189 -56.00 59.43 -31.19
N ARG A 190 -55.87 60.73 -30.95
CA ARG A 190 -55.58 61.76 -31.95
C ARG A 190 -54.26 62.46 -31.61
N LYS A 191 -53.57 63.00 -32.62
CA LYS A 191 -52.33 63.74 -32.43
C LYS A 191 -52.64 65.23 -32.25
N GLU A 192 -52.16 65.83 -31.17
CA GLU A 192 -52.18 67.28 -30.93
C GLU A 192 -50.74 67.76 -30.72
N ASP A 193 -50.24 68.56 -31.65
CA ASP A 193 -48.84 69.00 -31.70
C ASP A 193 -47.82 67.85 -31.62
N LYS A 194 -47.18 67.69 -30.45
CA LYS A 194 -46.17 66.66 -30.16
C LYS A 194 -46.73 65.49 -29.34
N ASN A 195 -47.97 65.57 -28.88
CA ASN A 195 -48.57 64.63 -27.95
C ASN A 195 -49.74 63.88 -28.58
N TYR A 196 -50.16 62.80 -27.93
CA TYR A 196 -51.30 61.99 -28.33
C TYR A 196 -52.34 62.01 -27.22
N LEU A 197 -53.54 62.52 -27.53
CA LEU A 197 -54.68 62.45 -26.63
C LEU A 197 -55.45 61.16 -26.88
N CYS A 198 -55.50 60.29 -25.88
CA CYS A 198 -56.09 58.96 -25.90
C CYS A 198 -57.24 58.87 -24.89
N GLY A 199 -58.49 58.90 -25.34
CA GLY A 199 -59.64 58.88 -24.41
C GLY A 199 -59.78 60.15 -23.56
N PRO A 200 -60.62 60.14 -22.50
CA PRO A 200 -61.01 61.36 -21.79
C PRO A 200 -59.89 62.05 -21.03
N ASP A 201 -58.88 61.30 -20.53
CA ASP A 201 -57.88 61.84 -19.59
C ASP A 201 -56.48 61.21 -19.74
N GLU A 202 -56.18 60.43 -20.80
CA GLU A 202 -54.83 59.90 -21.02
C GLU A 202 -54.08 60.65 -22.13
N GLU A 203 -53.01 61.34 -21.77
CA GLU A 203 -52.04 61.89 -22.71
C GLU A 203 -50.83 60.96 -22.81
N LYS A 204 -50.44 60.60 -24.03
CA LYS A 204 -49.21 59.85 -24.31
C LYS A 204 -48.22 60.77 -25.01
N THR A 205 -46.98 60.76 -24.52
CA THR A 205 -45.90 61.64 -25.01
C THR A 205 -44.93 60.94 -25.95
N SER A 206 -45.04 59.61 -26.10
CA SER A 206 -44.12 58.81 -26.91
C SER A 206 -44.82 58.13 -28.09
N GLU A 207 -44.21 58.20 -29.27
CA GLU A 207 -44.61 57.42 -30.45
C GLU A 207 -44.49 55.91 -30.23
N GLU A 208 -43.74 55.45 -29.22
CA GLU A 208 -43.64 54.02 -28.88
C GLU A 208 -44.89 53.50 -28.14
N GLU A 209 -45.69 54.39 -27.55
CA GLU A 209 -46.88 54.05 -26.76
C GLU A 209 -48.16 54.01 -27.59
N VAL A 210 -48.11 54.55 -28.81
CA VAL A 210 -49.26 54.65 -29.73
C VAL A 210 -48.94 53.99 -31.07
N LYS A 211 -49.91 53.27 -31.62
CA LYS A 211 -49.80 52.67 -32.95
C LYS A 211 -50.74 53.39 -33.91
N GLN A 212 -50.28 53.64 -35.13
CA GLN A 212 -51.13 54.18 -36.18
C GLN A 212 -52.23 53.17 -36.52
N LEU A 213 -53.46 53.67 -36.58
CA LEU A 213 -54.65 52.92 -36.94
C LEU A 213 -54.90 53.08 -38.44
N ILE A 214 -55.05 51.95 -39.12
CA ILE A 214 -55.46 51.91 -40.52
C ILE A 214 -56.85 51.27 -40.58
N CYS A 215 -57.83 52.14 -40.82
CA CYS A 215 -59.17 51.83 -41.26
C CYS A 215 -59.23 51.99 -42.79
#